data_AF-A0A538AB09-F1
#
_entry.id   AF-A0A538AB09-F1
#
_cell.length_a   1.000
_cell.length_b   1.000
_cell.length_c   1.000
_cell.angle_alpha   90.00
_cell.angle_beta   90.00
_cell.angle_gamma   90.00
#
_symmetry.space_group_name_H-M   'P 1'
#
loop_
_entity.id
_entity.type
_entity.pdbx_description
1 polymer ?
#
loop_
_entity_poly.entity_id
_entity_poly.type
_entity_poly.pdbx_seq_one_letter_code
_entity_poly.pdbx_strand_id
1 'polypeptide(L)'
;MPKTSLLSLIAAALLCFALPAWGQELPEGKGKDLVAAHCNSCHPFYARLGAGYTPKGWRTVMRMMANHGVTLPADQAVTITEYLTKNFPEKDKPVGVVIPGPTKVSIKEWQVPTPGSRPHDPLAARDGSLWYTGQMNNVLGRLDPKTGRFKEYPLKTPHSGPHGLVEDK
;
A
#
# COMPACT_ATOMS: atom_id res chain seq x y z
N MET A 1 13.51 -54.14 55.93
CA MET A 1 13.41 -55.50 55.35
C MET A 1 12.31 -55.51 54.30
N PRO A 2 12.49 -56.24 53.19
CA PRO A 2 12.25 -55.83 51.81
C PRO A 2 10.86 -56.29 51.27
N LYS A 3 10.34 -55.78 50.15
CA LYS A 3 10.64 -56.24 48.79
C LYS A 3 10.15 -55.25 47.71
N THR A 4 11.09 -54.83 46.88
CA THR A 4 11.03 -54.60 45.43
C THR A 4 9.72 -54.90 44.69
N SER A 5 9.27 -53.95 43.85
CA SER A 5 8.98 -54.27 42.45
C SER A 5 9.35 -53.11 41.55
N LEU A 6 10.32 -53.38 40.70
CA LEU A 6 10.75 -52.59 39.54
C LEU A 6 9.69 -52.72 38.43
N LEU A 7 9.73 -51.78 37.47
CA LEU A 7 9.05 -51.78 36.17
C LEU A 7 7.60 -51.28 36.12
N SER A 8 7.45 -50.02 35.70
CA SER A 8 6.50 -49.65 34.65
C SER A 8 7.01 -48.39 33.94
N LEU A 9 7.69 -48.62 32.82
CA LEU A 9 7.85 -47.65 31.74
C LEU A 9 6.45 -47.22 31.27
N ILE A 10 6.10 -45.93 31.31
CA ILE A 10 5.15 -45.30 30.37
C ILE A 10 5.52 -43.81 30.22
N ALA A 11 6.00 -43.51 29.01
CA ALA A 11 5.88 -42.27 28.24
C ALA A 11 5.81 -40.92 28.97
N ALA A 12 6.93 -40.19 28.97
CA ALA A 12 6.93 -38.74 28.95
C ALA A 12 6.35 -38.27 27.61
N ALA A 13 5.03 -38.14 27.53
CA ALA A 13 4.37 -37.43 26.44
C ALA A 13 4.65 -35.94 26.61
N LEU A 14 5.66 -35.46 25.89
CA LEU A 14 5.86 -34.05 25.55
C LEU A 14 4.61 -33.55 24.82
N LEU A 15 3.62 -33.08 25.57
CA LEU A 15 2.60 -32.17 25.07
C LEU A 15 3.27 -30.82 24.81
N CYS A 16 4.00 -30.74 23.71
CA CYS A 16 4.14 -29.49 22.98
C CYS A 16 2.74 -29.11 22.50
N PHE A 17 1.99 -28.40 23.35
CA PHE A 17 0.94 -27.53 22.87
C PHE A 17 1.64 -26.47 22.01
N ALA A 18 1.75 -26.76 20.71
CA ALA A 18 1.91 -25.71 19.72
C ALA A 18 0.68 -24.82 19.88
N LEU A 19 0.83 -23.73 20.64
CA LEU A 19 -0.10 -22.62 20.56
C LEU A 19 -0.21 -22.29 19.06
N PRO A 20 -1.42 -22.20 18.48
CA PRO A 20 -1.55 -21.76 17.11
C PRO A 20 -0.86 -20.40 17.05
N ALA A 21 0.22 -20.32 16.27
CA ALA A 21 0.83 -19.06 15.94
C ALA A 21 -0.32 -18.18 15.44
N TRP A 22 -0.56 -17.04 16.09
CA TRP A 22 -1.52 -16.05 15.63
C TRP A 22 -0.99 -15.39 14.34
N GLY A 23 -0.74 -16.19 13.30
CA GLY A 23 -0.78 -15.73 11.94
C GLY A 23 -2.25 -15.65 11.58
N GLN A 24 -2.75 -14.44 11.32
CA GLN A 24 -4.07 -14.30 10.70
C GLN A 24 -4.04 -15.13 9.40
N GLU A 25 -4.87 -16.19 9.35
CA GLU A 25 -4.88 -17.10 8.22
C GLU A 25 -5.63 -16.45 7.06
N LEU A 26 -5.09 -16.59 5.84
CA LEU A 26 -5.71 -16.04 4.65
C LEU A 26 -7.02 -16.79 4.33
N PRO A 27 -8.12 -16.10 3.97
CA PRO A 27 -9.37 -16.75 3.60
C PRO A 27 -9.21 -17.79 2.48
N GLU A 28 -10.03 -18.84 2.50
CA GLU A 28 -9.98 -19.83 1.44
C GLU A 28 -10.38 -19.26 0.07
N GLY A 29 -9.70 -19.70 -0.99
CA GLY A 29 -10.08 -19.35 -2.36
C GLY A 29 -8.94 -19.37 -3.37
N LYS A 30 -9.33 -19.35 -4.65
CA LYS A 30 -8.39 -19.26 -5.78
C LYS A 30 -7.55 -17.99 -5.64
N GLY A 31 -6.24 -18.15 -5.44
CA GLY A 31 -5.30 -17.05 -5.24
C GLY A 31 -4.72 -16.95 -3.82
N LYS A 32 -5.25 -17.71 -2.83
CA LYS A 32 -4.70 -17.78 -1.46
C LYS A 32 -3.20 -18.08 -1.47
N ASP A 33 -2.79 -19.14 -2.17
CA ASP A 33 -1.39 -19.58 -2.21
C ASP A 33 -0.48 -18.56 -2.89
N LEU A 34 -0.97 -17.87 -3.93
CA LEU A 34 -0.24 -16.79 -4.59
C LEU A 34 -0.03 -15.59 -3.64
N VAL A 35 -1.05 -15.20 -2.89
CA VAL A 35 -0.92 -14.15 -1.88
C VAL A 35 0.04 -14.56 -0.76
N ALA A 36 -0.06 -15.80 -0.28
CA ALA A 36 0.84 -16.33 0.74
C ALA A 36 2.30 -16.34 0.28
N ALA A 37 2.55 -16.72 -0.98
CA ALA A 37 3.89 -16.82 -1.56
C ALA A 37 4.56 -15.45 -1.78
N HIS A 38 3.78 -14.40 -2.12
CA HIS A 38 4.35 -13.14 -2.59
C HIS A 38 4.19 -11.97 -1.62
N CYS A 39 3.08 -11.88 -0.89
CA CYS A 39 2.66 -10.60 -0.28
C CYS A 39 3.36 -10.24 1.03
N ASN A 40 4.07 -11.17 1.67
CA ASN A 40 4.91 -10.90 2.85
C ASN A 40 6.39 -10.67 2.51
N SER A 41 6.78 -10.70 1.23
CA SER A 41 8.19 -10.59 0.80
C SER A 41 8.82 -9.22 1.08
N CYS A 42 8.03 -8.14 1.08
CA CYS A 42 8.52 -6.77 1.31
C CYS A 42 7.98 -6.12 2.58
N HIS A 43 6.73 -6.39 2.95
CA HIS A 43 6.10 -5.84 4.14
C HIS A 43 5.08 -6.83 4.72
N PRO A 44 4.77 -6.81 6.02
CA PRO A 44 3.73 -7.67 6.58
C PRO A 44 2.36 -7.35 5.94
N PHE A 45 1.74 -8.34 5.30
CA PHE A 45 0.51 -8.16 4.51
C PHE A 45 -0.61 -7.49 5.32
N TYR A 46 -0.91 -8.04 6.51
CA TYR A 46 -1.98 -7.52 7.37
C TYR A 46 -1.68 -6.11 7.92
N ALA A 47 -0.40 -5.72 8.03
CA ALA A 47 -0.03 -4.36 8.44
C ALA A 47 -0.32 -3.31 7.34
N ARG A 48 -0.48 -3.74 6.09
CA ARG A 48 -0.79 -2.85 4.94
C ARG A 48 -2.22 -2.98 4.43
N LEU A 49 -2.98 -3.94 4.95
CA LEU A 49 -4.37 -4.18 4.54
C LEU A 49 -5.31 -3.03 4.93
N GLY A 50 -5.08 -2.41 6.10
CA GLY A 50 -5.92 -1.33 6.61
C GLY A 50 -7.40 -1.73 6.71
N ALA A 51 -8.29 -0.87 6.20
CA ALA A 51 -9.72 -1.15 6.09
C ALA A 51 -10.09 -1.95 4.83
N GLY A 52 -9.14 -2.47 4.07
CA GLY A 52 -9.37 -3.02 2.73
C GLY A 52 -9.50 -1.93 1.66
N TYR A 53 -9.81 -2.34 0.43
CA TYR A 53 -9.89 -1.44 -0.71
C TYR A 53 -11.05 -1.78 -1.65
N THR A 54 -11.52 -0.79 -2.39
CA THR A 54 -12.42 -1.01 -3.53
C THR A 54 -11.72 -1.83 -4.63
N PRO A 55 -12.47 -2.42 -5.58
CA PRO A 55 -11.86 -3.11 -6.72
C PRO A 55 -10.86 -2.23 -7.51
N LYS A 56 -11.17 -0.93 -7.66
CA LYS A 56 -10.24 0.03 -8.28
C LYS A 56 -9.03 0.30 -7.37
N GLY A 57 -9.26 0.39 -6.06
CA GLY A 57 -8.20 0.53 -5.06
C GLY A 57 -7.21 -0.63 -5.11
N TRP A 58 -7.67 -1.88 -5.11
CA TRP A 58 -6.81 -3.05 -5.20
C TRP A 58 -5.93 -3.06 -6.46
N ARG A 59 -6.49 -2.72 -7.63
CA ARG A 59 -5.69 -2.54 -8.86
C ARG A 59 -4.62 -1.46 -8.72
N THR A 60 -4.94 -0.36 -8.04
CA THR A 60 -3.97 0.70 -7.75
C THR A 60 -2.87 0.22 -6.81
N VAL A 61 -3.22 -0.52 -5.75
CA VAL A 61 -2.23 -1.08 -4.81
C VAL A 61 -1.29 -2.06 -5.53
N MET A 62 -1.81 -2.99 -6.34
CA MET A 62 -0.98 -3.92 -7.12
C MET A 62 -0.04 -3.19 -8.08
N ARG A 63 -0.52 -2.12 -8.74
CA ARG A 63 0.33 -1.27 -9.59
C ARG A 63 1.41 -0.54 -8.78
N MET A 64 1.08 -0.06 -7.59
CA MET A 64 2.08 0.57 -6.71
C MET A 64 3.15 -0.45 -6.31
N MET A 65 2.79 -1.68 -5.96
CA MET A 65 3.76 -2.74 -5.66
C MET A 65 4.66 -3.02 -6.86
N ALA A 66 4.10 -3.11 -8.07
CA ALA A 66 4.87 -3.30 -9.30
C ALA A 66 5.85 -2.15 -9.55
N ASN A 67 5.44 -0.91 -9.33
CA ASN A 67 6.33 0.27 -9.42
C ASN A 67 7.46 0.23 -8.36
N HIS A 68 7.28 -0.51 -7.27
CA HIS A 68 8.31 -0.75 -6.25
C HIS A 68 9.11 -2.06 -6.49
N GLY A 69 9.02 -2.65 -7.68
CA GLY A 69 9.85 -3.78 -8.09
C GLY A 69 9.20 -5.16 -7.90
N VAL A 70 7.94 -5.25 -7.47
CA VAL A 70 7.23 -6.53 -7.43
C VAL A 70 6.86 -6.97 -8.85
N THR A 71 7.58 -7.96 -9.37
CA THR A 71 7.33 -8.54 -10.68
C THR A 71 6.53 -9.83 -10.56
N LEU A 72 5.33 -9.87 -11.15
CA LEU A 72 4.46 -11.03 -11.18
C LEU A 72 4.00 -11.30 -12.63
N PRO A 73 3.84 -12.57 -13.03
CA PRO A 73 3.12 -12.92 -14.25
C PRO A 73 1.71 -12.28 -14.30
N ALA A 74 1.27 -11.86 -15.48
CA ALA A 74 0.04 -11.09 -15.63
C ALA A 74 -1.21 -11.86 -15.16
N ASP A 75 -1.26 -13.17 -15.42
CA ASP A 75 -2.32 -14.09 -14.98
C ASP A 75 -2.35 -14.24 -13.44
N GLN A 76 -1.17 -14.29 -12.80
CA GLN A 76 -1.06 -14.31 -11.35
C GLN A 76 -1.50 -12.99 -10.75
N ALA A 77 -1.10 -11.85 -11.33
CA ALA A 77 -1.53 -10.53 -10.88
C ALA A 77 -3.05 -10.36 -10.94
N VAL A 78 -3.70 -10.85 -12.01
CA VAL A 78 -5.16 -10.88 -12.13
C VAL A 78 -5.77 -11.75 -11.04
N THR A 79 -5.32 -12.99 -10.88
CA THR A 79 -5.85 -13.93 -9.89
C THR A 79 -5.70 -13.40 -8.46
N ILE A 80 -4.55 -12.83 -8.12
CA ILE A 80 -4.30 -12.19 -6.82
C ILE A 80 -5.25 -11.00 -6.64
N THR A 81 -5.40 -10.13 -7.64
CA THR A 81 -6.26 -8.95 -7.53
C THR A 81 -7.73 -9.34 -7.30
N GLU A 82 -8.21 -10.37 -8.00
CA GLU A 82 -9.56 -10.90 -7.83
C GLU A 82 -9.77 -11.48 -6.42
N TYR A 83 -8.82 -12.28 -5.96
CA TYR A 83 -8.82 -12.83 -4.60
C TYR A 83 -8.86 -11.73 -3.54
N LEU A 84 -8.01 -10.70 -3.68
CA LEU A 84 -7.95 -9.58 -2.74
C LEU A 84 -9.25 -8.77 -2.74
N THR A 85 -9.81 -8.52 -3.92
CA THR A 85 -11.07 -7.79 -4.07
C THR A 85 -12.23 -8.52 -3.41
N LYS A 86 -12.29 -9.85 -3.53
CA LYS A 86 -13.35 -10.68 -2.95
C LYS A 86 -13.23 -10.78 -1.43
N ASN A 87 -12.01 -11.03 -0.93
CA ASN A 87 -11.81 -11.41 0.47
C ASN A 87 -11.50 -10.22 1.40
N PHE A 88 -11.07 -9.09 0.83
CA PHE A 88 -10.71 -7.90 1.59
C PHE A 88 -11.32 -6.63 0.98
N PRO A 89 -12.67 -6.56 0.91
CA PRO A 89 -13.34 -5.35 0.46
C PRO A 89 -13.11 -4.18 1.42
N GLU A 90 -13.25 -2.96 0.92
CA GLU A 90 -13.23 -1.75 1.75
C GLU A 90 -14.37 -1.81 2.77
N LYS A 91 -13.99 -1.73 4.05
CA LYS A 91 -14.89 -1.55 5.18
C LYS A 91 -15.27 -0.08 5.31
N ASP A 92 -16.43 0.18 5.91
CA ASP A 92 -16.89 1.53 6.17
C ASP A 92 -15.84 2.32 6.94
N LYS A 93 -15.46 3.47 6.38
CA LYS A 93 -14.57 4.42 7.06
C LYS A 93 -15.39 5.24 8.04
N PRO A 94 -14.86 5.56 9.23
CA PRO A 94 -15.48 6.53 10.11
C PRO A 94 -15.78 7.82 9.32
N VAL A 95 -17.05 8.22 9.29
CA VAL A 95 -17.43 9.47 8.65
C VAL A 95 -16.79 10.59 9.45
N GLY A 96 -16.05 11.47 8.75
CA GLY A 96 -15.45 12.63 9.39
C GLY A 96 -16.51 13.47 10.09
N VAL A 97 -16.27 13.83 11.35
CA VAL A 97 -17.15 14.75 12.07
C VAL A 97 -17.06 16.11 11.38
N VAL A 98 -18.12 16.51 10.70
CA VAL A 98 -18.22 17.85 10.12
C VAL A 98 -18.42 18.83 11.26
N ILE A 99 -17.38 19.58 11.59
CA ILE A 99 -17.48 20.68 12.57
C ILE A 99 -18.12 21.86 11.84
N PRO A 100 -19.31 22.33 12.28
CA PRO A 100 -19.94 23.49 11.66
C PRO A 100 -19.03 24.71 11.78
N GLY A 101 -18.75 25.37 10.66
CA GLY A 101 -17.98 26.60 10.60
C GLY A 101 -18.44 27.46 9.42
N PRO A 102 -18.14 28.77 9.44
CA PRO A 102 -18.57 29.67 8.36
C PRO A 102 -17.85 29.41 7.02
N THR A 103 -16.75 28.65 7.04
CA THR A 103 -15.88 28.47 5.89
C THR A 103 -16.43 27.44 4.91
N LYS A 104 -16.68 27.88 3.68
CA LYS A 104 -16.95 27.00 2.53
C LYS A 104 -15.63 26.65 1.84
N VAL A 105 -15.34 25.36 1.71
CA VAL A 105 -14.15 24.86 1.00
C VAL A 105 -14.58 24.29 -0.34
N SER A 106 -13.83 24.57 -1.40
CA SER A 106 -13.95 23.93 -2.71
C SER A 106 -12.62 23.26 -3.05
N ILE A 107 -12.68 22.01 -3.50
CA ILE A 107 -11.51 21.22 -3.88
C ILE A 107 -11.58 20.97 -5.39
N LYS A 108 -10.49 21.29 -6.08
CA LYS A 108 -10.29 20.94 -7.48
C LYS A 108 -9.06 20.06 -7.59
N GLU A 109 -9.21 18.92 -8.24
CA GLU A 109 -8.15 17.94 -8.42
C GLU A 109 -7.69 17.91 -9.88
N TRP A 110 -6.41 17.66 -10.09
CA TRP A 110 -5.82 17.48 -11.42
C TRP A 110 -5.04 16.17 -11.45
N GLN A 111 -5.30 15.35 -12.47
CA GLN A 111 -4.51 14.16 -12.72
C GLN A 111 -3.15 14.58 -13.31
N VAL A 112 -2.07 14.20 -12.64
CA VAL A 112 -0.70 14.40 -13.14
C VAL A 112 -0.47 13.61 -14.45
N PRO A 113 0.31 14.15 -15.40
CA PRO A 113 0.51 13.54 -16.72
C PRO A 113 1.08 12.13 -16.67
N THR A 114 2.11 11.92 -15.84
CA THR A 114 2.78 10.62 -15.73
C THR A 114 2.09 9.72 -14.70
N PRO A 115 1.43 8.61 -15.10
CA PRO A 115 0.79 7.70 -14.15
C PRO A 115 1.80 7.08 -13.20
N GLY A 116 1.46 7.04 -11.91
CA GLY A 116 2.34 6.46 -10.89
C GLY A 116 3.53 7.34 -10.49
N SER A 117 3.57 8.62 -10.90
CA SER A 117 4.62 9.58 -10.54
C SER A 117 4.77 9.82 -9.03
N ARG A 118 3.72 9.53 -8.23
CA ARG A 118 3.65 9.77 -6.79
C ARG A 118 3.98 11.24 -6.45
N PRO A 119 3.10 12.19 -6.84
CA PRO A 119 3.34 13.60 -6.57
C PRO A 119 3.46 13.85 -5.06
N HIS A 120 4.49 14.60 -4.67
CA HIS A 120 4.81 14.96 -3.29
C HIS A 120 4.93 16.49 -3.16
N ASP A 121 4.68 16.97 -1.93
CA ASP A 121 4.77 18.36 -1.45
C ASP A 121 4.46 19.45 -2.50
N PRO A 122 3.17 19.73 -2.77
CA PRO A 122 2.82 20.79 -3.70
C PRO A 122 3.20 22.17 -3.15
N LEU A 123 3.73 23.04 -4.01
CA LEU A 123 4.02 24.43 -3.71
C LEU A 123 3.20 25.36 -4.61
N ALA A 124 2.55 26.36 -4.02
CA ALA A 124 2.03 27.49 -4.77
C ALA A 124 3.14 28.54 -4.95
N ALA A 125 3.59 28.75 -6.18
CA ALA A 125 4.61 29.74 -6.51
C ALA A 125 4.03 31.16 -6.62
N ARG A 126 4.90 32.17 -6.53
CA ARG A 126 4.51 33.60 -6.60
C ARG A 126 3.83 34.00 -7.91
N ASP A 127 4.16 33.32 -9.01
CA ASP A 127 3.55 33.55 -10.32
C ASP A 127 2.12 32.95 -10.46
N GLY A 128 1.63 32.30 -9.41
CA GLY A 128 0.32 31.63 -9.37
C GLY A 128 0.31 30.24 -9.99
N SER A 129 1.46 29.69 -10.38
CA SER A 129 1.57 28.28 -10.77
C SER A 129 1.70 27.36 -9.56
N LEU A 130 1.25 26.12 -9.73
CA LEU A 130 1.42 25.07 -8.72
C LEU A 130 2.54 24.15 -9.15
N TRP A 131 3.47 23.84 -8.25
CA TRP A 131 4.57 22.94 -8.48
C TRP A 131 4.46 21.70 -7.60
N TYR A 132 5.01 20.59 -8.04
CA TYR A 132 5.07 19.34 -7.29
C TYR A 132 6.31 18.55 -7.67
N THR A 133 6.78 17.67 -6.78
CA THR A 133 7.82 16.69 -7.13
C THR A 133 7.19 15.35 -7.46
N GLY A 134 7.48 14.81 -8.65
CA GLY A 134 7.13 13.44 -9.00
C GLY A 134 8.19 12.49 -8.48
N GLN A 135 7.96 11.94 -7.28
CA GLN A 135 8.92 11.14 -6.54
C GLN A 135 9.40 9.92 -7.34
N MET A 136 8.46 9.17 -7.95
CA MET A 136 8.77 7.89 -8.59
C MET A 136 9.25 8.04 -10.03
N ASN A 137 8.84 9.11 -10.72
CA ASN A 137 9.25 9.38 -12.10
C ASN A 137 10.42 10.36 -12.21
N ASN A 138 10.97 10.83 -11.07
CA ASN A 138 12.15 11.70 -11.03
C ASN A 138 11.97 13.01 -11.80
N VAL A 139 10.83 13.68 -11.62
CA VAL A 139 10.52 14.96 -12.27
C VAL A 139 10.13 16.04 -11.26
N LEU A 140 10.29 17.29 -11.68
CA LEU A 140 9.63 18.45 -11.12
C LEU A 140 8.47 18.82 -12.07
N GLY A 141 7.24 18.87 -11.57
CA GLY A 141 6.07 19.21 -12.38
C GLY A 141 5.51 20.57 -12.06
N ARG A 142 5.09 21.31 -13.10
CA ARG A 142 4.40 22.60 -13.00
C ARG A 142 3.00 22.49 -13.59
N LEU A 143 2.02 23.02 -12.87
CA LEU A 143 0.61 23.13 -13.25
C LEU A 143 0.23 24.61 -13.34
N ASP A 144 -0.38 25.00 -14.47
CA ASP A 144 -1.15 26.24 -14.59
C ASP A 144 -2.59 25.98 -14.10
N PRO A 145 -3.03 26.50 -12.94
CA PRO A 145 -4.35 26.21 -12.41
C PRO A 145 -5.49 26.85 -13.23
N LYS A 146 -5.20 27.89 -14.02
CA LYS A 146 -6.20 28.56 -14.88
C LYS A 146 -6.54 27.70 -16.10
N THR A 147 -5.52 27.14 -16.74
CA THR A 147 -5.71 26.32 -17.95
C THR A 147 -5.73 24.81 -17.67
N GLY A 148 -5.29 24.36 -16.49
CA GLY A 148 -5.09 22.95 -16.16
C GLY A 148 -3.93 22.28 -16.90
N ARG A 149 -3.01 23.07 -17.50
CA ARG A 149 -1.91 22.52 -18.31
C ARG A 149 -0.71 22.18 -17.44
N PHE A 150 -0.11 21.04 -17.72
CA PHE A 150 1.11 20.58 -17.04
C PHE A 150 2.35 20.74 -17.92
N LYS A 151 3.49 20.90 -17.26
CA LYS A 151 4.82 20.71 -17.82
C LYS A 151 5.70 19.98 -16.81
N GLU A 152 6.28 18.86 -17.20
CA GLU A 152 7.19 18.07 -16.36
C GLU A 152 8.64 18.30 -16.79
N TYR A 153 9.53 18.42 -15.80
CA TYR A 153 10.95 18.67 -15.98
C TYR A 153 11.74 17.51 -15.34
N PRO A 154 12.43 16.68 -16.12
CA PRO A 154 13.23 15.59 -15.57
C PRO A 154 14.40 16.14 -14.75
N LEU A 155 14.68 15.50 -13.60
CA LEU A 155 15.81 15.86 -12.76
C LEU A 155 17.11 15.31 -13.31
N LYS A 156 18.20 16.06 -13.12
CA LYS A 156 19.54 15.70 -13.63
C LYS A 156 20.11 14.45 -12.97
N THR A 157 19.85 14.28 -11.68
CA THR A 157 20.28 13.11 -10.92
C THR A 157 19.28 11.98 -11.15
N PRO A 158 19.67 10.86 -11.78
CA PRO A 158 18.79 9.72 -11.97
C PRO A 158 18.32 9.16 -10.62
N HIS A 159 17.07 8.72 -10.55
CA HIS A 159 16.48 8.07 -9.37
C HIS A 159 16.64 8.86 -8.05
N SER A 160 16.66 10.19 -8.11
CA SER A 160 16.87 11.05 -6.94
C SER A 160 15.72 11.02 -5.92
N GLY A 161 14.52 10.59 -6.32
CA GLY A 161 13.38 10.43 -5.44
C GLY A 161 12.95 11.75 -4.75
N PRO A 162 12.65 12.83 -5.50
CA PRO A 162 12.38 14.13 -4.91
C PRO A 162 11.10 14.11 -4.06
N HIS A 163 11.12 14.79 -2.90
CA HIS A 163 9.98 14.88 -1.98
C HIS A 163 9.56 16.33 -1.74
N GLY A 164 10.49 17.17 -1.27
CA GLY A 164 10.23 18.57 -0.98
C GLY A 164 10.72 19.49 -2.10
N LEU A 165 10.12 20.67 -2.18
CA LEU A 165 10.56 21.73 -3.08
C LEU A 165 10.36 23.11 -2.44
N VAL A 166 11.19 24.06 -2.84
CA VAL A 166 11.13 25.46 -2.39
C VAL A 166 11.38 26.36 -3.59
N GLU A 167 10.66 27.47 -3.68
CA GLU A 167 10.92 28.50 -4.69
C GLU A 167 12.19 29.27 -4.31
N ASP A 168 13.05 29.51 -5.31
CA ASP A 168 14.22 30.37 -5.13
C ASP A 168 13.81 31.80 -4.72
N LYS A 169 14.73 32.50 -4.06
CA LYS A 169 14.45 33.82 -3.46
C LYS A 169 14.21 34.91 -4.48
#